data_AF-A0AAN8G425-F1
#
_entry.id   AF-A0AAN8G425-F1
#
_cell.length_a   1.000
_cell.length_b   1.000
_cell.length_c   1.000
_cell.angle_alpha   90.00
_cell.angle_beta   90.00
_cell.angle_gamma   90.00
#
_symmetry.space_group_name_H-M   'P 1'
#
loop_
_entity.id
_entity.type
_entity.pdbx_description
1 polymer ?
#
loop_
_entity_poly.entity_id
_entity_poly.type
_entity_poly.pdbx_seq_one_letter_code
_entity_poly.pdbx_strand_id
1 'polypeptide(L)'
;MVLHHRFQDFKLEAVPKKEYGLFHSNDSYIVLNSTNSGWDVHFWLGETASQDETGTAAIKTVEIDQALHGLPVQYREVQNHESPLFLSYFPNGIRYLAGGYESGFHHVEDEFKNWKPRLFHCKGKRNIRCYQVNTECKIYSACYCDVVLCLKR
;
A
#
# COMPACT_ATOMS: atom_id res chain seq x y z
N MET A 1 -4.53 -11.30 13.07
CA MET A 1 -4.89 -9.84 13.05
C MET A 1 -3.85 -9.16 12.18
N VAL A 2 -4.29 -8.39 11.18
CA VAL A 2 -3.37 -7.66 10.30
C VAL A 2 -3.33 -6.20 10.74
N LEU A 3 -2.14 -5.72 11.11
CA LEU A 3 -1.93 -4.32 11.46
C LEU A 3 -1.21 -3.65 10.30
N HIS A 4 -1.85 -2.63 9.73
CA HIS A 4 -1.27 -1.78 8.71
C HIS A 4 -0.80 -0.49 9.32
N HIS A 5 0.46 -0.18 9.05
CA HIS A 5 1.01 1.10 9.42
C HIS A 5 1.66 1.78 8.22
N ARG A 6 1.46 3.08 8.13
CA ARG A 6 2.05 3.98 7.14
C ARG A 6 3.07 4.88 7.83
N PHE A 7 4.12 5.24 7.11
CA PHE A 7 5.11 6.19 7.61
C PHE A 7 4.71 7.64 7.32
N GLN A 8 4.85 8.49 8.33
CA GLN A 8 4.81 9.96 8.21
C GLN A 8 5.87 10.54 9.14
N ASP A 9 6.84 11.30 8.62
CA ASP A 9 7.88 12.00 9.41
C ASP A 9 8.54 11.12 10.51
N PHE A 10 9.03 9.93 10.13
CA PHE A 10 9.63 8.92 11.03
C PHE A 10 8.69 8.31 12.08
N LYS A 11 7.38 8.62 12.04
CA LYS A 11 6.36 8.03 12.92
C LYS A 11 5.54 6.98 12.18
N LEU A 12 5.14 5.97 12.95
CA LEU A 12 4.34 4.85 12.50
C LEU A 12 2.87 5.16 12.79
N GLU A 13 2.07 5.42 11.76
CA GLU A 13 0.63 5.72 11.91
C GLU A 13 -0.23 4.53 11.50
N ALA A 14 -1.22 4.19 12.32
CA ALA A 14 -2.15 3.10 12.03
C ALA A 14 -3.09 3.48 10.88
N VAL A 15 -3.10 2.68 9.82
CA VAL A 15 -4.02 2.87 8.70
C VAL A 15 -5.43 2.45 9.14
N PRO A 16 -6.48 3.24 8.82
CA PRO A 16 -7.86 2.84 9.05
C PRO A 16 -8.18 1.51 8.34
N LYS A 17 -8.92 0.60 8.99
CA LYS A 17 -9.29 -0.70 8.40
C LYS A 17 -10.00 -0.59 7.04
N LYS A 18 -10.72 0.51 6.80
CA LYS A 18 -11.39 0.82 5.53
C LYS A 18 -10.42 1.04 4.36
N GLU A 19 -9.17 1.36 4.65
CA GLU A 19 -8.12 1.67 3.67
C GLU A 19 -7.13 0.50 3.48
N TYR A 20 -7.40 -0.67 4.07
CA TYR A 20 -6.53 -1.83 3.88
C TYR A 20 -6.52 -2.26 2.41
N GLY A 21 -5.32 -2.47 1.87
CA GLY A 21 -5.10 -2.77 0.46
C GLY A 21 -4.97 -1.52 -0.43
N LEU A 22 -5.11 -0.31 0.11
CA LEU A 22 -4.72 0.93 -0.55
C LEU A 22 -3.27 1.26 -0.19
N PHE A 23 -2.42 1.34 -1.20
CA PHE A 23 -1.00 1.67 -1.03
C PHE A 23 -0.67 2.90 -1.86
N HIS A 24 0.01 3.86 -1.26
CA HIS A 24 0.55 5.03 -1.97
C HIS A 24 1.93 4.71 -2.52
N SER A 25 2.15 4.91 -3.82
CA SER A 25 3.39 4.51 -4.50
C SER A 25 4.64 5.28 -4.03
N ASN A 26 4.45 6.43 -3.37
CA ASN A 26 5.52 7.28 -2.86
C ASN A 26 5.79 7.07 -1.36
N ASP A 27 5.15 6.12 -0.70
CA ASP A 27 5.40 5.88 0.73
C ASP A 27 5.83 4.42 0.97
N SER A 28 6.24 4.14 2.21
CA SER A 28 6.50 2.79 2.69
C SER A 28 5.50 2.37 3.78
N TYR A 29 5.23 1.07 3.89
CA TYR A 29 4.25 0.51 4.82
C TYR A 29 4.82 -0.67 5.57
N ILE A 30 4.35 -0.90 6.79
CA ILE A 30 4.56 -2.14 7.53
C ILE A 30 3.22 -2.84 7.71
N VAL A 31 3.19 -4.12 7.34
CA VAL A 31 2.04 -5.01 7.50
C VAL A 31 2.48 -6.17 8.38
N LEU A 32 1.97 -6.19 9.61
CA LEU A 32 2.18 -7.27 10.55
C LEU A 32 0.98 -8.22 10.50
N ASN A 33 1.22 -9.48 10.14
CA ASN A 33 0.23 -10.53 10.24
C ASN A 33 0.56 -11.42 11.46
N SER A 34 -0.43 -11.60 12.33
CA SER A 34 -0.35 -12.51 13.48
C SER A 34 -1.25 -13.71 13.26
N THR A 35 -0.65 -14.91 13.23
CA THR A 35 -1.28 -16.22 13.09
C THR A 35 -1.01 -17.07 14.33
N ASN A 36 -1.73 -18.19 14.48
CA ASN A 36 -1.47 -19.12 15.59
C ASN A 36 -0.08 -19.79 15.49
N SER A 37 0.52 -19.78 14.30
CA SER A 37 1.83 -20.34 14.00
C SER A 37 2.99 -19.36 14.19
N GLY A 38 2.71 -18.07 14.45
CA GLY A 38 3.73 -17.03 14.60
C GLY A 38 3.35 -15.71 13.94
N TRP A 39 4.36 -14.87 13.73
CA TRP A 39 4.21 -13.54 13.16
C TRP A 39 4.94 -13.42 11.84
N ASP A 40 4.31 -12.74 10.88
CA ASP A 40 4.93 -12.35 9.61
C ASP A 40 4.97 -10.82 9.56
N VAL A 41 6.16 -10.25 9.43
CA VAL A 41 6.34 -8.80 9.30
C VAL A 41 6.72 -8.50 7.86
N HIS A 42 5.85 -7.82 7.14
CA HIS A 42 6.10 -7.39 5.77
C HIS A 42 6.37 -5.89 5.77
N PHE A 43 7.46 -5.46 5.14
CA PHE A 43 7.66 -4.06 4.81
C PHE A 43 7.50 -3.86 3.31
N TRP A 44 6.50 -3.08 2.94
CA TRP A 44 6.16 -2.78 1.57
C TRP A 44 6.78 -1.45 1.15
N LEU A 45 7.42 -1.46 -0.01
CA LEU A 45 8.17 -0.35 -0.57
C LEU A 45 7.49 0.13 -1.85
N GLY A 46 7.03 1.38 -1.83
CA GLY A 46 6.51 2.06 -2.99
C GLY A 46 7.58 2.27 -4.07
N GLU A 47 7.16 2.23 -5.32
CA GLU A 47 8.04 2.41 -6.49
C GLU A 47 8.73 3.78 -6.52
N THR A 48 8.04 4.81 -6.01
CA THR A 48 8.53 6.19 -5.93
C THR A 48 8.78 6.64 -4.49
N ALA A 49 8.85 5.71 -3.54
CA ALA A 49 9.14 6.02 -2.14
C ALA A 49 10.57 6.56 -1.98
N SER A 50 10.77 7.47 -1.03
CA SER A 50 12.09 8.04 -0.82
C SER A 50 13.05 7.03 -0.16
N GLN A 51 14.35 7.26 -0.30
CA GLN A 51 15.36 6.37 0.28
C GLN A 51 15.30 6.36 1.81
N ASP A 52 15.02 7.50 2.42
CA ASP A 52 14.87 7.65 3.87
C ASP A 52 13.61 6.96 4.41
N GLU A 53 12.48 7.01 3.70
CA GLU A 53 11.27 6.25 4.07
C GLU A 53 11.51 4.74 3.97
N THR A 54 12.14 4.29 2.89
CA THR A 54 12.50 2.89 2.67
C THR A 54 13.45 2.39 3.77
N GLY A 55 14.47 3.20 4.11
CA GLY A 55 15.41 2.89 5.18
C GLY A 55 14.74 2.86 6.55
N THR A 56 13.84 3.80 6.81
CA THR A 56 13.07 3.88 8.06
C THR A 56 12.16 2.64 8.21
N ALA A 57 11.49 2.21 7.14
CA ALA A 57 10.66 1.01 7.16
C ALA A 57 11.47 -0.25 7.48
N ALA A 58 12.68 -0.38 6.91
CA ALA A 58 13.57 -1.49 7.21
C ALA A 58 14.03 -1.48 8.68
N ILE A 59 14.46 -0.32 9.20
CA ILE A 59 14.88 -0.19 10.61
C ILE A 59 13.72 -0.53 11.55
N LYS A 60 12.52 0.00 11.30
CA LYS A 60 11.34 -0.31 12.12
C LYS A 60 10.92 -1.76 12.08
N THR A 61 11.10 -2.43 10.95
CA THR A 61 10.87 -3.88 10.85
C THR A 61 11.79 -4.64 11.82
N VAL A 62 13.07 -4.24 11.91
CA VAL A 62 14.02 -4.82 12.85
C VAL A 62 13.64 -4.50 14.31
N GLU A 63 13.18 -3.28 14.60
CA GLU A 63 12.70 -2.94 15.94
C GLU A 63 11.49 -3.81 16.36
N ILE A 64 10.53 -4.02 15.44
CA ILE A 64 9.36 -4.87 15.68
C ILE A 64 9.78 -6.33 15.88
N ASP A 65 10.70 -6.83 15.06
CA ASP A 65 11.27 -8.17 15.18
C ASP A 65 11.91 -8.39 16.56
N GLN A 66 12.75 -7.45 16.99
CA GLN A 66 13.38 -7.47 18.31
C GLN A 66 12.35 -7.41 19.44
N ALA A 67 11.31 -6.57 19.32
CA ALA A 67 10.22 -6.48 20.29
C ALA A 67 9.41 -7.79 20.38
N LEU A 68 9.40 -8.58 19.31
CA LEU A 68 8.78 -9.90 19.24
C LEU A 68 9.81 -11.04 19.41
N HIS A 69 10.95 -10.74 20.05
CA HIS A 69 12.01 -11.69 20.42
C HIS A 69 12.66 -12.44 19.24
N GLY A 70 12.68 -11.84 18.04
CA GLY A 70 13.26 -12.44 16.84
C GLY A 70 12.49 -13.66 16.32
N LEU A 71 11.23 -13.81 16.75
CA LEU A 71 10.32 -14.86 16.29
C LEU A 71 9.65 -14.57 14.94
N PRO A 72 9.38 -13.31 14.54
CA PRO A 72 8.72 -13.06 13.27
C PRO A 72 9.58 -13.41 12.05
N VAL A 73 8.92 -13.78 10.95
CA VAL A 73 9.58 -13.86 9.63
C VAL A 73 9.45 -12.51 8.93
N GLN A 74 10.57 -11.96 8.48
CA GLN A 74 10.62 -10.67 7.80
C GLN A 74 10.53 -10.82 6.28
N TYR A 75 9.65 -10.06 5.65
CA TYR A 75 9.41 -10.08 4.21
C TYR A 75 9.58 -8.69 3.61
N ARG A 76 10.45 -8.61 2.58
CA ARG A 76 10.59 -7.41 1.76
C ARG A 76 9.60 -7.46 0.60
N GLU A 77 8.62 -6.58 0.62
CA GLU A 77 7.62 -6.47 -0.43
C GLU A 77 7.90 -5.22 -1.27
N VAL A 78 8.06 -5.40 -2.58
CA VAL A 78 8.28 -4.27 -3.50
C VAL A 78 7.04 -4.12 -4.36
N GLN A 79 6.60 -2.89 -4.60
CA GLN A 79 5.49 -2.59 -5.50
C GLN A 79 5.60 -3.40 -6.81
N ASN A 80 4.49 -4.01 -7.23
CA ASN A 80 4.37 -4.91 -8.39
C ASN A 80 5.01 -6.30 -8.24
N HIS A 81 5.86 -6.51 -7.24
CA HIS A 81 6.61 -7.75 -7.00
C HIS A 81 6.33 -8.36 -5.63
N GLU A 82 5.13 -8.13 -5.10
CA GLU A 82 4.75 -8.64 -3.79
C GLU A 82 4.60 -10.17 -3.80
N SER A 83 4.93 -10.77 -2.66
CA SER A 83 4.83 -12.20 -2.43
C SER A 83 3.37 -12.66 -2.50
N PRO A 84 3.12 -13.92 -2.92
CA PRO A 84 1.77 -14.49 -2.88
C PRO A 84 1.15 -14.49 -1.48
N LEU A 85 1.99 -14.62 -0.43
CA LEU A 85 1.57 -14.55 0.96
C LEU A 85 1.02 -13.16 1.30
N PHE A 86 1.77 -12.10 0.99
CA PHE A 86 1.32 -10.73 1.21
C PHE A 86 0.01 -10.43 0.47
N LEU A 87 -0.07 -10.83 -0.80
CA LEU A 87 -1.28 -10.61 -1.62
C LEU A 87 -2.49 -11.36 -1.07
N SER A 88 -2.29 -12.49 -0.38
CA SER A 88 -3.38 -13.27 0.24
C SER A 88 -4.11 -12.50 1.36
N TYR A 89 -3.48 -11.50 1.96
CA TYR A 89 -4.10 -10.66 2.98
C TYR A 89 -5.15 -9.69 2.41
N PHE A 90 -5.13 -9.46 1.09
CA PHE A 90 -6.02 -8.53 0.39
C PHE A 90 -6.91 -9.29 -0.59
N PRO A 91 -8.01 -9.93 -0.11
CA PRO A 91 -8.86 -10.75 -0.97
C PRO A 91 -9.53 -9.95 -2.10
N ASN A 92 -9.69 -8.63 -1.92
CA ASN A 92 -10.25 -7.71 -2.92
C ASN A 92 -9.17 -7.11 -3.85
N GLY A 93 -7.94 -7.62 -3.78
CA GLY A 93 -6.79 -7.07 -4.47
C GLY A 93 -6.22 -5.82 -3.80
N ILE A 94 -5.11 -5.34 -4.37
CA ILE A 94 -4.41 -4.14 -3.92
C ILE A 94 -4.60 -3.01 -4.93
N ARG A 95 -4.64 -1.77 -4.45
CA ARG A 95 -4.74 -0.57 -5.28
C ARG A 95 -3.59 0.36 -4.99
N TYR A 96 -2.91 0.78 -6.04
CA TYR A 96 -1.85 1.76 -5.98
C TYR A 96 -2.43 3.14 -6.29
N LEU A 97 -2.27 4.05 -5.35
CA LEU A 97 -2.66 5.45 -5.45
C LEU A 97 -1.44 6.29 -5.82
N ALA A 98 -1.67 7.25 -6.71
CA ALA A 98 -0.67 8.25 -7.04
C ALA A 98 -0.66 9.35 -5.96
N GLY A 99 0.54 9.88 -5.68
CA GLY A 99 0.79 10.79 -4.56
C GLY A 99 0.83 10.06 -3.22
N GLY A 100 1.08 10.82 -2.14
CA GLY A 100 1.12 10.40 -0.75
C GLY A 100 1.54 11.59 0.11
N TYR A 101 2.34 11.40 1.16
CA TYR A 101 2.76 12.55 1.97
C TYR A 101 3.78 13.43 1.24
N GLU A 102 3.35 14.60 0.76
CA GLU A 102 4.25 15.72 0.48
C GLU A 102 4.36 16.60 1.73
N SER A 103 5.32 16.31 2.61
CA SER A 103 5.64 17.08 3.83
C SER A 103 4.57 17.08 4.95
N GLY A 104 5.05 17.10 6.19
CA GLY A 104 4.33 16.87 7.46
C GLY A 104 3.23 17.84 7.90
N PHE A 105 2.37 18.35 7.01
CA PHE A 105 1.23 19.17 7.39
C PHE A 105 -0.08 18.71 6.73
N HIS A 106 -0.93 18.01 7.49
CA HIS A 106 -2.32 17.80 7.11
C HIS A 106 -3.21 18.95 7.58
N HIS A 107 -3.78 19.69 6.64
CA HIS A 107 -5.07 20.35 6.84
C HIS A 107 -6.14 19.30 6.52
N VAL A 108 -6.94 18.90 7.52
CA VAL A 108 -8.11 18.04 7.30
C VAL A 108 -9.17 18.92 6.63
N GLU A 109 -9.12 19.01 5.30
CA GLU A 109 -10.24 19.55 4.53
C GLU A 109 -11.26 18.44 4.29
N ASP A 110 -12.56 18.78 4.38
CA ASP A 110 -13.67 17.90 4.08
C ASP A 110 -13.40 17.05 2.83
N GLU A 111 -13.46 15.72 2.97
CA GLU A 111 -13.23 14.73 1.89
C GLU A 111 -14.12 15.00 0.64
N PHE A 112 -15.22 15.76 0.83
CA PHE A 112 -16.20 16.12 -0.19
C PHE A 112 -15.94 17.46 -0.88
N LYS A 113 -15.13 18.35 -0.30
CA LYS A 113 -14.90 19.70 -0.83
C LYS A 113 -13.96 19.69 -2.05
N ASN A 114 -13.04 18.71 -2.09
CA ASN A 114 -12.04 18.54 -3.16
C ASN A 114 -12.20 17.22 -3.94
N TRP A 115 -13.42 16.64 -3.99
CA TRP A 115 -13.64 15.39 -4.73
C TRP A 115 -13.25 15.54 -6.20
N LYS A 116 -12.28 14.74 -6.65
CA LYS A 116 -11.87 14.63 -8.05
C LYS A 116 -12.08 13.19 -8.51
N PRO A 117 -12.68 12.96 -9.69
CA PRO A 117 -12.80 11.61 -10.23
C PRO A 117 -11.41 11.00 -10.43
N ARG A 118 -11.24 9.74 -10.01
CA ARG A 118 -10.01 8.97 -10.21
C ARG A 118 -10.29 7.84 -11.20
N LEU A 119 -9.34 7.61 -12.09
CA LEU A 119 -9.38 6.52 -13.05
C LEU A 119 -8.43 5.44 -12.59
N PHE A 120 -8.89 4.19 -12.60
CA PHE A 120 -8.07 3.04 -12.25
C PHE A 120 -7.96 2.08 -13.42
N HIS A 121 -6.73 1.66 -13.74
CA HIS A 121 -6.46 0.52 -14.62
C HIS A 121 -6.25 -0.71 -13.74
N CYS A 122 -7.19 -1.66 -13.80
CA CYS A 122 -7.10 -2.90 -13.06
C CYS A 122 -6.64 -4.05 -13.97
N LYS A 123 -5.69 -4.85 -13.48
CA LYS A 123 -5.11 -5.99 -14.18
C LYS A 123 -4.95 -7.18 -13.23
N GLY A 124 -5.10 -8.39 -13.77
CA GLY A 124 -4.88 -9.65 -13.07
C GLY A 124 -6.15 -10.45 -12.84
N LYS A 125 -6.01 -11.78 -12.68
CA LYS A 125 -7.14 -12.71 -12.47
C LYS A 125 -7.23 -13.22 -11.03
N ARG A 126 -6.09 -13.61 -10.43
CA ARG A 126 -6.02 -14.12 -9.05
C ARG A 126 -5.61 -13.03 -8.06
N ASN A 127 -4.55 -12.29 -8.39
CA ASN A 127 -4.05 -11.18 -7.58
C ASN A 127 -4.32 -9.90 -8.38
N ILE A 128 -5.50 -9.32 -8.16
CA ILE A 128 -5.94 -8.13 -8.88
C ILE A 128 -5.16 -6.92 -8.35
N ARG A 129 -4.58 -6.15 -9.26
CA ARG A 129 -3.89 -4.90 -8.97
C ARG A 129 -4.58 -3.77 -9.74
N CYS A 130 -4.86 -2.67 -9.06
CA CYS A 130 -5.43 -1.48 -9.70
C CYS A 130 -4.47 -0.29 -9.56
N TYR A 131 -4.14 0.33 -10.69
CA TYR A 131 -3.25 1.47 -10.77
C TYR A 131 -4.05 2.74 -11.01
N GLN A 132 -3.86 3.77 -10.18
CA GLN A 132 -4.41 5.09 -10.49
C GLN A 132 -3.70 5.67 -11.72
N VAL A 133 -4.48 6.02 -12.75
CA VAL A 133 -3.99 6.60 -14.01
C VAL A 133 -4.56 8.01 -14.22
N ASN A 134 -3.90 8.80 -15.07
CA ASN A 134 -4.40 10.14 -15.40
C ASN A 134 -5.78 10.05 -16.08
N THR A 135 -6.67 10.97 -15.72
CA THR A 135 -8.04 11.10 -16.25
C THR A 135 -8.08 11.60 -17.70
N GLU A 136 -6.97 12.16 -18.22
CA GLU A 136 -6.83 12.43 -19.64
C GLU A 136 -6.69 11.09 -20.38
N CYS A 137 -7.76 10.68 -21.06
CA CYS A 137 -7.80 9.48 -21.89
C CYS A 137 -6.69 9.51 -22.95
N LYS A 138 -5.55 8.87 -22.66
CA LYS A 138 -4.70 8.29 -23.69
C LYS A 138 -5.29 6.93 -24.03
N ILE A 139 -5.43 6.63 -25.32
CA ILE A 139 -5.95 5.35 -25.80
C ILE A 139 -5.03 4.25 -25.29
N TYR A 140 -5.45 3.51 -24.27
CA TYR A 140 -4.70 2.36 -23.77
C TYR A 140 -5.07 1.15 -24.63
N SER A 141 -4.08 0.41 -25.13
CA SER A 141 -4.27 -0.87 -25.79
C SER A 141 -4.84 -1.85 -24.77
N ALA A 142 -6.15 -2.04 -24.76
CA ALA A 142 -6.83 -2.99 -23.88
C ALA A 142 -6.45 -4.42 -24.31
N CYS A 143 -5.73 -5.12 -23.43
CA CYS A 143 -5.61 -6.57 -23.51
C CYS A 143 -6.84 -7.18 -22.79
N TYR A 144 -7.17 -8.44 -23.09
CA TYR A 144 -8.43 -9.11 -22.71
C TYR A 144 -8.73 -9.18 -21.18
N CYS A 145 -7.82 -8.71 -20.33
CA CYS A 145 -7.91 -8.70 -18.86
C CYS A 145 -7.88 -7.30 -18.24
N ASP A 146 -7.96 -6.23 -19.04
CA ASP A 146 -7.88 -4.85 -18.56
C ASP A 146 -9.28 -4.29 -18.31
N VAL A 147 -9.54 -3.83 -17.08
CA VAL A 147 -10.77 -3.09 -16.74
C VAL A 147 -10.39 -1.68 -16.33
N VAL A 148 -10.98 -0.69 -16.99
CA VAL A 148 -10.84 0.72 -16.63
C VAL A 148 -12.05 1.12 -15.80
N LEU A 149 -11.85 1.37 -14.51
CA LEU A 149 -12.91 1.79 -13.59
C LEU A 149 -12.79 3.28 -13.32
N CYS A 150 -13.84 4.02 -13.71
CA CYS A 150 -14.06 5.38 -13.24
C CYS A 150 -14.99 5.30 -12.04
N LEU A 151 -14.46 5.55 -10.84
CA LEU A 151 -15.29 5.68 -9.64
C LEU A 151 -15.99 7.04 -9.68
N LYS A 152 -17.15 7.08 -10.35
CA LYS A 152 -18.18 8.09 -10.12
C LYS A 152 -19.01 7.63 -8.92
N ARG A 153 -19.46 8.60 -8.12
CA ARG A 153 -20.24 8.39 -6.88
C ARG A 153 -21.20 7.22 -6.93
#